data_AF-A0A2V6RPC4-F1
#
_entry.id   AF-A0A2V6RPC4-F1
#
_cell.length_a   1.000
_cell.length_b   1.000
_cell.length_c   1.000
_cell.angle_alpha   90.00
_cell.angle_beta   90.00
_cell.angle_gamma   90.00
#
_symmetry.space_group_name_H-M   'P 1'
#
loop_
_entity.id
_entity.type
_entity.pdbx_description
1 polymer ?
#
loop_
_entity_poly.entity_id
_entity_poly.type
_entity_poly.pdbx_seq_one_letter_code
_entity_poly.pdbx_strand_id
1 'polypeptide(L)'
;MRRLPRAALAAAGLVLFVLATGACGKKGPPVAPERRLPSSPSNLRASVEERRVVLSWENPRSRFDNSRLRDLTLLHVFRREEAAGAPPKPAMLSGDEVVGYAEIARIRLDAAPPPGV
;
A
#
# COMPACT_ATOMS: atom_id res chain seq x y z
N MET A 1 -35.06 -39.66 39.83
CA MET A 1 -34.34 -39.69 38.53
C MET A 1 -35.36 -39.79 37.39
N ARG A 2 -35.72 -38.67 36.74
CA ARG A 2 -36.66 -38.68 35.61
C ARG A 2 -35.93 -39.15 34.35
N ARG A 3 -36.23 -40.36 33.89
CA ARG A 3 -35.73 -40.85 32.59
C ARG A 3 -36.47 -40.09 31.50
N LEU A 4 -35.73 -39.34 30.68
CA LEU A 4 -36.30 -38.66 29.52
C LEU A 4 -36.82 -39.72 28.54
N PRO A 5 -38.02 -39.53 27.96
CA PRO A 5 -38.55 -40.47 26.98
C PRO A 5 -37.64 -40.49 25.75
N ARG A 6 -37.44 -41.68 25.16
CA ARG A 6 -36.58 -41.88 23.97
C ARG A 6 -36.94 -40.92 22.81
N ALA A 7 -38.22 -40.55 22.70
CA ALA A 7 -38.71 -39.57 21.74
C ALA A 7 -38.14 -38.15 21.96
N ALA A 8 -37.96 -37.72 23.21
CA ALA A 8 -37.39 -36.41 23.51
C ALA A 8 -35.88 -36.36 23.19
N LEU A 9 -35.17 -37.47 23.41
CA LEU A 9 -33.76 -37.60 23.02
C LEU A 9 -33.59 -37.60 21.49
N ALA A 10 -34.48 -38.28 20.77
CA ALA A 10 -34.48 -38.28 19.31
C ALA A 10 -34.80 -36.90 18.71
N ALA A 11 -35.79 -36.20 19.26
CA ALA A 11 -36.14 -34.84 18.85
C ALA A 11 -34.99 -33.85 19.11
N ALA A 12 -34.35 -33.94 20.29
CA ALA A 12 -33.18 -33.12 20.60
C ALA A 12 -32.01 -33.41 19.65
N GLY A 13 -31.76 -34.68 19.31
CA GLY A 13 -30.73 -35.08 18.35
C GLY A 13 -30.99 -34.53 16.95
N LEU A 14 -32.25 -34.56 16.49
CA LEU A 14 -32.63 -34.02 15.18
C LEU A 14 -32.46 -32.50 15.12
N VAL A 15 -32.85 -31.78 16.17
CA VAL A 15 -32.67 -30.33 16.26
C VAL A 15 -31.18 -29.96 16.25
N LEU A 16 -30.35 -30.69 16.99
CA LEU A 16 -28.89 -30.46 17.01
C LEU A 16 -28.26 -30.70 15.64
N PHE A 17 -28.71 -31.74 14.93
CA PHE A 17 -28.23 -32.07 13.58
C PHE A 17 -28.59 -30.97 12.57
N VAL A 18 -29.83 -30.49 12.57
CA VAL A 18 -30.27 -29.39 11.69
C VAL A 18 -29.46 -28.12 11.95
N LEU A 19 -29.23 -27.75 13.21
CA LEU A 19 -28.41 -26.60 13.59
C LEU A 19 -26.95 -26.74 13.14
N ALA A 20 -26.38 -27.96 13.22
CA ALA A 20 -25.01 -28.22 12.79
C ALA A 20 -24.85 -28.13 11.26
N THR A 21 -25.87 -28.53 10.48
CA THR A 21 -25.81 -28.49 9.01
C THR A 21 -26.11 -27.13 8.39
N GLY A 22 -26.70 -26.20 9.14
CA GLY A 22 -27.08 -24.85 8.65
C GLY A 22 -25.94 -23.82 8.65
N ALA A 23 -24.85 -24.06 9.38
CA ALA A 23 -23.71 -23.15 9.48
C ALA A 23 -22.59 -23.54 8.51
N CYS A 24 -22.89 -23.54 7.21
CA CYS A 24 -21.86 -23.74 6.19
C CYS A 24 -20.99 -22.48 6.14
N GLY A 25 -19.79 -22.54 6.73
CA GLY A 25 -18.78 -21.48 6.74
C GLY A 25 -18.27 -21.16 5.34
N LYS A 26 -19.08 -20.48 4.52
CA LYS A 26 -18.72 -20.05 3.19
C LYS A 26 -17.65 -18.98 3.32
N LYS A 27 -16.41 -19.30 2.95
CA LYS A 27 -15.34 -18.30 2.83
C LYS A 27 -15.83 -17.19 1.91
N GLY A 28 -15.80 -15.96 2.41
CA GLY A 28 -16.10 -14.79 1.60
C GLY A 28 -15.13 -14.68 0.42
N PRO A 29 -15.50 -13.93 -0.63
CA PRO A 29 -14.59 -13.66 -1.73
C PRO A 29 -13.27 -13.05 -1.22
N PRO A 30 -12.11 -13.43 -1.77
CA PRO A 30 -10.84 -12.84 -1.39
C PRO A 30 -10.86 -11.34 -1.70
N VAL A 31 -10.58 -10.51 -0.69
CA VAL A 31 -10.39 -9.07 -0.86
C VAL A 31 -8.92 -8.84 -1.23
N ALA A 32 -8.68 -8.06 -2.28
CA ALA A 32 -7.33 -7.69 -2.66
C ALA A 32 -6.63 -6.98 -1.49
N PRO A 33 -5.36 -7.30 -1.18
CA PRO A 33 -4.61 -6.56 -0.18
C PRO A 33 -4.58 -5.07 -0.54
N GLU A 34 -5.02 -4.24 0.39
CA GLU A 34 -4.99 -2.79 0.22
C GLU A 34 -3.52 -2.33 0.16
N ARG A 35 -3.12 -1.72 -0.96
CA ARG A 35 -1.75 -1.19 -1.12
C ARG A 35 -1.66 0.13 -0.35
N ARG A 36 -1.11 0.09 0.86
CA ARG A 36 -0.91 1.31 1.67
C ARG A 36 0.28 2.14 1.17
N LEU A 37 -0.01 3.05 0.25
CA LEU A 37 0.99 3.94 -0.35
C LEU A 37 1.48 4.99 0.66
N PRO A 38 2.77 5.38 0.61
CA PRO A 38 3.27 6.57 1.28
C PRO A 38 2.46 7.82 0.90
N SER A 39 2.37 8.79 1.80
CA SER A 39 1.91 10.13 1.43
C SER A 39 2.93 10.82 0.50
N SER A 40 2.50 11.87 -0.17
CA SER A 40 3.38 12.65 -1.04
C SER A 40 4.54 13.27 -0.25
N PRO A 41 5.78 13.25 -0.79
CA PRO A 41 6.87 14.05 -0.25
C PRO A 41 6.50 15.53 -0.19
N SER A 42 6.96 16.24 0.84
CA SER A 42 6.71 17.67 1.04
C SER A 42 7.94 18.51 0.75
N ASN A 43 7.75 19.84 0.64
CA ASN A 43 8.84 20.81 0.57
C ASN A 43 9.85 20.55 -0.57
N LEU A 44 9.37 20.03 -1.72
CA LEU A 44 10.21 19.85 -2.90
C LEU A 44 10.67 21.22 -3.44
N ARG A 45 11.99 21.40 -3.50
CA ARG A 45 12.66 22.59 -4.03
C ARG A 45 13.72 22.18 -5.03
N ALA A 46 13.98 23.06 -5.98
CA ALA A 46 15.07 22.94 -6.94
C ALA A 46 15.90 24.23 -6.92
N SER A 47 17.21 24.10 -6.82
CA SER A 47 18.16 25.20 -7.04
C SER A 47 19.09 24.85 -8.19
N VAL A 48 19.25 25.79 -9.12
CA VAL A 48 20.19 25.64 -10.23
C VAL A 48 21.55 26.15 -9.76
N GLU A 49 22.54 25.30 -9.84
CA GLU A 49 23.94 25.63 -9.68
C GLU A 49 24.66 25.43 -11.02
N GLU A 50 25.89 25.90 -11.15
CA GLU A 50 26.60 26.07 -12.43
C GLU A 50 26.39 24.94 -13.45
N ARG A 51 26.50 23.67 -13.01
CA ARG A 51 26.35 22.48 -13.88
C ARG A 51 25.41 21.43 -13.32
N ARG A 52 24.57 21.77 -12.35
CA ARG A 52 23.65 20.80 -11.72
C ARG A 52 22.38 21.46 -11.22
N VAL A 53 21.33 20.65 -11.12
CA VAL A 53 20.13 21.01 -10.38
C VAL A 53 20.17 20.25 -9.06
N VAL A 54 20.16 20.97 -7.94
CA VAL A 54 20.07 20.40 -6.61
C VAL A 54 18.60 20.33 -6.22
N LEU A 55 18.12 19.12 -5.98
CA LEU A 55 16.76 18.86 -5.51
C LEU A 55 16.79 18.60 -4.01
N SER A 56 15.90 19.25 -3.25
CA SER A 56 15.71 18.98 -1.83
C SER A 56 14.23 18.79 -1.53
N TRP A 57 13.91 17.89 -0.62
CA TRP A 57 12.55 17.55 -0.21
C TRP A 57 12.55 16.94 1.19
N GLU A 58 11.37 16.82 1.76
CA GLU A 58 11.15 16.07 2.99
C GLU A 58 10.49 14.72 2.69
N ASN A 59 11.07 13.67 3.27
CA ASN A 59 10.52 12.33 3.15
C ASN A 59 9.17 12.21 3.91
N PRO A 60 8.19 11.49 3.34
CA PRO A 60 6.92 11.27 4.02
C PRO A 60 7.12 10.46 5.31
N ARG A 61 6.38 10.82 6.35
CA ARG A 61 6.38 10.13 7.65
C ARG A 61 5.11 9.30 7.89
N SER A 62 4.15 9.42 6.98
CA SER A 62 2.84 8.76 7.04
C SER A 62 2.47 8.15 5.70
N ARG A 63 1.45 7.31 5.70
CA ARG A 63 0.77 6.80 4.52
C ARG A 63 -0.45 7.66 4.20
N PHE A 64 -1.10 7.39 3.08
CA PHE A 64 -2.31 8.11 2.66
C PHE A 64 -3.48 7.98 3.66
N ASP A 65 -3.54 6.88 4.40
CA ASP A 65 -4.51 6.64 5.48
C ASP A 65 -4.08 7.22 6.85
N ASN A 66 -3.04 8.08 6.87
CA ASN A 66 -2.42 8.68 8.05
C ASN A 66 -1.74 7.69 9.02
N SER A 67 -1.66 6.40 8.69
CA SER A 67 -0.84 5.46 9.46
C SER A 67 0.65 5.83 9.35
N ARG A 68 1.45 5.49 10.36
CA ARG A 68 2.90 5.80 10.36
C ARG A 68 3.63 5.01 9.28
N LEU A 69 4.51 5.68 8.55
CA LEU A 69 5.43 5.05 7.60
C LEU A 69 6.76 4.74 8.30
N ARG A 70 7.20 3.47 8.27
CA ARG A 70 8.41 2.99 8.98
C ARG A 70 9.42 2.29 8.09
N ASP A 71 8.99 1.99 6.87
CA ASP A 71 9.58 1.10 5.88
C ASP A 71 9.85 1.85 4.58
N LEU A 72 10.11 3.16 4.67
CA LEU A 72 10.53 3.95 3.51
C LEU A 72 11.99 3.61 3.17
N THR A 73 12.20 2.82 2.12
CA THR A 73 13.52 2.31 1.73
C THR A 73 14.02 2.87 0.41
N LEU A 74 13.14 3.36 -0.46
CA LEU A 74 13.46 3.68 -1.84
C LEU A 74 12.76 4.95 -2.30
N LEU A 75 13.49 5.80 -3.02
CA LEU A 75 12.95 6.96 -3.71
C LEU A 75 13.28 6.85 -5.20
N HIS A 76 12.30 7.16 -6.05
CA HIS A 76 12.49 7.26 -7.49
C HIS A 76 12.28 8.72 -7.88
N VAL A 77 13.22 9.27 -8.65
CA VAL A 77 13.14 10.64 -9.18
C VAL A 77 12.93 10.55 -10.68
N PHE A 78 11.89 11.20 -11.15
CA PHE A 78 11.49 11.20 -12.54
C PHE A 78 11.56 12.63 -13.11
N ARG A 79 11.93 12.74 -14.39
CA ARG A 79 11.95 13.99 -15.14
C ARG A 79 11.10 13.88 -16.39
N ARG A 80 10.49 14.97 -16.78
CA ARG A 80 9.82 15.13 -18.06
C ARG A 80 10.09 16.52 -18.60
N GLU A 81 10.32 16.60 -19.91
CA GLU A 81 10.31 17.87 -20.62
C GLU A 81 8.86 18.29 -20.85
N GLU A 82 8.51 19.50 -20.44
CA GLU A 82 7.19 20.07 -20.65
C GLU A 82 7.23 21.29 -21.55
N ALA A 83 6.22 21.43 -22.40
CA ALA A 83 6.08 22.62 -23.22
C ALA A 83 5.74 23.83 -22.32
N ALA A 84 6.38 24.95 -22.60
CA ALA A 84 6.15 26.18 -21.85
C ALA A 84 4.66 26.57 -21.87
N GLY A 85 4.07 26.76 -20.69
CA GLY A 85 2.67 27.17 -20.54
C GLY A 85 1.62 26.04 -20.67
N ALA A 86 2.03 24.80 -20.93
CA ALA A 86 1.12 23.66 -20.87
C ALA A 86 0.80 23.28 -19.41
N PRO A 87 -0.39 22.75 -19.10
CA PRO A 87 -0.66 22.17 -17.80
C PRO A 87 0.26 20.95 -17.59
N PRO A 88 0.73 20.71 -16.36
CA PRO A 88 1.58 19.57 -16.08
C PRO A 88 0.83 18.27 -16.35
N LYS A 89 1.46 17.36 -17.08
CA LYS A 89 0.86 16.04 -17.31
C LYS A 89 0.79 15.30 -15.96
N PRO A 90 -0.28 14.54 -15.70
CA PRO A 90 -0.30 13.66 -14.54
C PRO A 90 0.76 12.55 -14.65
N ALA A 91 1.51 12.33 -13.57
CA ALA A 91 2.43 11.21 -13.44
C ALA A 91 1.64 9.93 -13.13
N MET A 92 1.15 9.25 -14.17
CA MET A 92 0.36 8.04 -14.02
C MET A 92 1.26 6.82 -13.88
N LEU A 93 1.11 6.10 -12.77
CA LEU A 93 1.72 4.79 -12.57
C LEU A 93 0.89 3.72 -13.29
N SER A 94 1.48 3.08 -14.29
CA SER A 94 0.90 1.96 -15.04
C SER A 94 1.78 0.73 -14.83
N GLY A 95 1.29 -0.24 -14.06
CA GLY A 95 2.13 -1.33 -13.56
C GLY A 95 3.23 -0.76 -12.65
N ASP A 96 4.49 -0.95 -13.05
CA ASP A 96 5.67 -0.43 -12.33
C ASP A 96 6.34 0.75 -13.04
N GLU A 97 5.70 1.34 -14.05
CA GLU A 97 6.25 2.44 -14.85
C GLU A 97 5.44 3.74 -14.70
N VAL A 98 6.13 4.88 -14.59
CA VAL A 98 5.52 6.20 -14.65
C VAL A 98 5.49 6.69 -16.10
N VAL A 99 4.34 6.60 -16.74
CA VAL A 99 4.22 6.74 -18.21
C VAL A 99 4.53 8.15 -18.69
N GLY A 100 5.50 8.25 -19.60
CA GLY A 100 5.90 9.51 -20.23
C GLY A 100 6.82 10.38 -19.37
N TYR A 101 7.44 9.78 -18.35
CA TYR A 101 8.51 10.35 -17.56
C TYR A 101 9.77 9.48 -17.68
N ALA A 102 10.94 10.10 -17.69
CA ALA A 102 12.23 9.40 -17.62
C ALA A 102 12.67 9.28 -16.15
N GLU A 103 13.01 8.08 -15.70
CA GLU A 103 13.65 7.90 -14.38
C GLU A 103 15.08 8.45 -14.45
N ILE A 104 15.41 9.40 -13.57
CA ILE A 104 16.73 10.05 -13.51
C ILE A 104 17.54 9.66 -12.28
N ALA A 105 16.90 9.15 -11.23
CA ALA A 105 17.60 8.61 -10.07
C ALA A 105 16.75 7.59 -9.31
N ARG A 106 17.45 6.62 -8.71
CA ARG A 106 16.90 5.68 -7.75
C ARG A 106 17.76 5.70 -6.50
N ILE A 107 17.21 6.16 -5.39
CA ILE A 107 17.95 6.42 -4.14
C ILE A 107 17.48 5.42 -3.10
N ARG A 108 18.41 4.56 -2.65
CA ARG A 108 18.20 3.67 -1.52
C ARG A 108 18.49 4.40 -0.22
N LEU A 109 17.49 4.50 0.65
CA LEU A 109 17.59 5.10 1.98
C LEU A 109 18.08 4.10 3.04
N ASP A 110 18.00 2.81 2.73
CA ASP A 110 18.37 1.70 3.60
C ASP A 110 19.79 1.17 3.32
N ALA A 111 20.49 1.74 2.33
CA ALA A 111 21.86 1.35 2.01
C ALA A 111 22.83 1.82 3.10
N ALA A 112 23.76 0.96 3.49
CA ALA A 112 24.84 1.35 4.39
C ALA A 112 25.69 2.45 3.73
N PRO A 113 26.16 3.47 4.49
CA PRO A 113 27.10 4.45 3.98
C PRO A 113 28.31 3.74 3.37
N PRO A 114 28.86 4.22 2.23
CA PRO A 114 30.10 3.69 1.70
C PRO A 114 31.20 3.76 2.79
N PRO A 115 32.02 2.71 2.96
CA PRO A 115 33.12 2.77 3.92
C PRO A 115 34.10 3.88 3.52
N GLY A 116 34.38 4.81 4.44
CA GLY A 116 35.39 5.86 4.26
C GLY A 116 34.88 7.27 3.93
N VAL A 117 33.62 7.58 4.22
CA VAL A 117 33.11 8.97 4.31
C VAL A 117 33.17 9.45 5.75
#